data_AF-A0A076NTM1-F1
#
_entry.id   AF-A0A076NTM1-F1
#
_cell.length_a   1.000
_cell.length_b   1.000
_cell.length_c   1.000
_cell.angle_alpha   90.00
_cell.angle_beta   90.00
_cell.angle_gamma   90.00
#
_symmetry.space_group_name_H-M   'P 1'
#
loop_
_entity.id
_entity.type
_entity.pdbx_description
1 polymer ?
#
loop_
_entity_poly.entity_id
_entity_poly.type
_entity_poly.pdbx_seq_one_letter_code
_entity_poly.pdbx_strand_id
1 'polypeptide(L)'
;MSFSFDVSYWQLVAMAIDYAIKFVMIGIVPENRRPSSANAWLLLILLLPIVGLPLYLLMGSTLVSRRRHRIQQQATDLLNDVFTTTPDYPQGARLSPDVTSMLRLNRELTGFPAQYSRVRRTWADYELVMQRLASLIDEATSYVDVEIYAVAWDETTAPVFEAMERAVQRGVHVRLLFDHIGSMKYPEFRELKRKLTKAGIDWHLMLPLNLLRGRFRRPDLRNHRKLVVIDGRVGFLGSLNLIDRSYLMANHRRAGRQWVDIFIELEGPIVASMESLFAVDWYTESGELIELKAPAPLPAPHREDVNLMQLLPSGPGYQTEPNLRSFNSLIHHARGHLILCSPYFVPEESLLEAVTTACYRGIRVDLLVGEKADQFMVNHAQSSYYQQLLEAGVHIWEFPAPYILHTKFALADPQTQEAVGVVGSSNMDIRSFSLNYESSLFVTAGSLIRDLEKLAENYLAVSRELTPERWNRRPWYRRYVDNVMKLTSALQ
;
A
#
# COMPACT_ATOMS: atom_id res chain seq x y z
N MET A 1 -47.04 -4.14 44.56
CA MET A 1 -45.93 -3.18 44.60
C MET A 1 -45.80 -2.57 43.22
N SER A 2 -46.33 -1.36 43.02
CA SER A 2 -46.05 -0.60 41.80
C SER A 2 -44.67 0.04 41.95
N PHE A 3 -43.70 -0.38 41.15
CA PHE A 3 -42.43 0.34 41.04
C PHE A 3 -42.72 1.69 40.36
N SER A 4 -42.77 2.77 41.13
CA SER A 4 -42.74 4.12 40.57
C SER A 4 -41.32 4.37 40.08
N PHE A 5 -41.10 4.27 38.77
CA PHE A 5 -39.84 4.65 38.15
C PHE A 5 -39.70 6.17 38.23
N ASP A 6 -38.84 6.66 39.12
CA ASP A 6 -38.51 8.07 39.17
C ASP A 6 -37.61 8.41 37.97
N VAL A 7 -38.24 8.88 36.91
CA VAL A 7 -37.61 9.22 35.64
C VAL A 7 -36.54 10.30 35.81
N SER A 8 -36.69 11.17 36.82
CA SER A 8 -35.77 12.30 37.06
C SER A 8 -34.38 11.84 37.54
N TYR A 9 -34.32 10.82 38.40
CA TYR A 9 -33.06 10.25 38.87
C TYR A 9 -32.27 9.62 37.72
N TRP A 10 -32.94 8.85 36.87
CA TRP A 10 -32.29 8.21 35.70
C TRP A 10 -31.85 9.22 34.65
N GLN A 11 -32.56 10.34 34.49
CA GLN A 11 -32.12 11.45 33.64
C GLN A 11 -30.83 12.10 34.17
N LEU A 12 -30.75 12.34 35.49
CA LEU A 12 -29.54 12.89 36.12
C LEU A 12 -28.35 11.94 35.97
N VAL A 13 -28.55 10.64 36.21
CA VAL A 13 -27.51 9.61 36.03
C VAL A 13 -27.06 9.54 34.57
N ALA A 14 -27.99 9.52 33.61
CA ALA A 14 -27.65 9.50 32.18
C ALA A 14 -26.86 10.76 31.77
N MET A 15 -27.27 11.93 32.26
CA MET A 15 -26.55 13.19 32.03
C MET A 15 -25.14 13.16 32.63
N ALA A 16 -24.99 12.67 33.88
CA ALA A 16 -23.68 12.56 34.52
C ALA A 16 -22.74 11.60 33.76
N ILE A 17 -23.25 10.46 33.30
CA ILE A 17 -22.50 9.50 32.47
C ILE A 17 -22.08 10.15 31.15
N ASP A 18 -22.99 10.87 30.48
CA ASP A 18 -22.71 11.55 29.22
C ASP A 18 -21.58 12.58 29.36
N TYR A 19 -21.66 13.48 30.34
CA TYR A 19 -20.60 14.47 30.58
C TYR A 19 -19.29 13.82 31.04
N ALA A 20 -19.33 12.76 31.83
CA ALA A 20 -18.13 12.02 32.23
C ALA A 20 -17.43 11.40 31.01
N ILE A 21 -18.18 10.75 30.11
CA ILE A 21 -17.64 10.22 28.85
C ILE A 21 -16.99 11.35 28.06
N LYS A 22 -17.69 12.47 27.83
CA LYS A 22 -17.15 13.60 27.07
C LYS A 22 -15.86 14.15 27.67
N PHE A 23 -15.82 14.36 28.98
CA PHE A 23 -14.63 14.85 29.68
C PHE A 23 -13.45 13.88 29.56
N VAL A 24 -13.68 12.59 29.78
CA VAL A 24 -12.66 11.54 29.64
C VAL A 24 -12.14 11.48 28.21
N MET A 25 -13.04 11.53 27.21
CA MET A 25 -12.67 11.42 25.81
C MET A 25 -11.88 12.63 25.30
N ILE A 26 -12.05 13.83 25.88
CA ILE A 26 -11.19 15.00 25.58
C ILE A 26 -9.72 14.71 25.94
N GLY A 27 -9.45 13.97 27.01
CA GLY A 27 -8.09 13.58 27.39
C GLY A 27 -7.54 12.39 26.59
N ILE A 28 -8.41 11.44 26.21
CA ILE A 28 -7.99 10.18 25.57
C ILE A 28 -7.86 10.32 24.04
N VAL A 29 -8.82 10.96 23.37
CA VAL A 29 -8.87 10.96 21.90
C VAL A 29 -7.67 11.64 21.26
N PRO A 30 -7.16 12.80 21.74
CA PRO A 30 -6.04 13.47 21.08
C PRO A 30 -4.70 12.73 21.19
N GLU A 31 -4.57 11.77 22.10
CA GLU A 31 -3.32 11.08 22.36
C GLU A 31 -2.78 10.37 21.11
N ASN A 32 -1.57 10.74 20.67
CA ASN A 32 -0.88 10.19 19.49
C ASN A 32 -1.71 10.24 18.19
N ARG A 33 -2.61 11.23 18.07
CA ARG A 33 -3.41 11.46 16.85
C ARG A 33 -3.11 12.81 16.24
N ARG A 34 -3.28 12.89 14.91
CA ARG A 34 -3.28 14.17 14.20
C ARG A 34 -4.44 15.05 14.71
N PRO A 35 -4.25 16.37 14.87
CA PRO A 35 -5.28 17.26 15.37
C PRO A 35 -6.61 17.18 14.59
N SER A 36 -6.55 17.06 13.27
CA SER A 36 -7.73 16.92 12.41
C SER A 36 -8.55 15.66 12.71
N SER A 37 -7.89 14.50 12.80
CA SER A 37 -8.52 13.22 13.15
C SER A 37 -9.05 13.23 14.59
N ALA A 38 -8.29 13.78 15.53
CA ALA A 38 -8.72 13.93 16.92
C ALA A 38 -9.98 14.79 17.04
N ASN A 39 -10.01 15.94 16.35
CA ASN A 39 -11.16 16.83 16.33
C ASN A 39 -12.39 16.16 15.70
N ALA A 40 -12.23 15.39 14.63
CA ALA A 40 -13.35 14.67 14.01
C ALA A 40 -13.97 13.64 14.97
N TRP A 41 -13.15 12.85 15.67
CA TRP A 41 -13.63 11.90 16.69
C TRP A 41 -14.26 12.59 17.89
N LEU A 42 -13.65 13.67 18.39
CA LEU A 42 -14.21 14.46 19.48
C LEU A 42 -15.57 15.04 19.08
N LEU A 43 -15.70 15.67 17.92
CA LEU A 43 -16.97 16.20 17.44
C LEU A 43 -18.04 15.11 17.35
N LEU A 44 -17.71 13.93 16.81
CA LEU A 44 -18.64 12.81 16.72
C LEU A 44 -19.10 12.33 18.10
N ILE A 45 -18.18 12.19 19.06
CA ILE A 45 -18.49 11.77 20.43
C ILE A 45 -19.28 12.85 21.18
N LEU A 46 -18.92 14.12 21.02
CA LEU A 46 -19.57 15.24 21.71
C LEU A 46 -21.01 15.44 21.21
N LEU A 47 -21.24 15.30 19.90
CA LEU A 47 -22.56 15.50 19.28
C LEU A 47 -23.44 14.25 19.36
N LEU A 48 -22.87 13.06 19.19
CA LEU A 48 -23.58 11.78 19.10
C LEU A 48 -22.91 10.71 19.96
N PRO A 49 -22.82 10.85 21.29
CA PRO A 49 -22.03 9.99 22.17
C PRO A 49 -22.40 8.50 22.10
N ILE A 50 -23.70 8.21 21.95
CA ILE A 50 -24.23 6.83 21.83
C ILE A 50 -23.70 6.13 20.57
N VAL A 51 -23.40 6.87 19.51
CA VAL A 51 -22.89 6.34 18.24
C VAL A 51 -21.37 6.52 18.13
N GLY A 52 -20.88 7.70 18.49
CA GLY A 52 -19.48 8.10 18.41
C GLY A 52 -18.57 7.30 19.31
N LEU A 53 -18.97 7.00 20.55
CA LEU A 53 -18.13 6.22 21.46
C LEU A 53 -17.96 4.76 20.98
N PRO A 54 -19.01 4.01 20.61
CA PRO A 54 -18.82 2.68 20.02
C PRO A 54 -18.00 2.70 18.73
N LEU A 55 -18.24 3.66 17.82
CA LEU A 55 -17.45 3.79 16.60
C LEU A 55 -15.98 4.10 16.89
N TYR A 56 -15.71 4.97 17.87
CA TYR A 56 -14.35 5.27 18.32
C TYR A 56 -13.69 4.03 18.91
N LEU A 57 -14.37 3.25 19.74
CA LEU A 57 -13.77 2.04 20.30
C LEU A 57 -13.49 0.98 19.22
N LEU A 58 -14.34 0.89 18.19
CA LEU A 58 -14.20 -0.04 17.07
C LEU A 58 -13.12 0.36 16.06
N MET A 59 -12.97 1.65 15.75
CA MET A 59 -12.14 2.17 14.65
C MET A 59 -11.10 3.21 15.09
N GLY A 60 -11.33 3.91 16.19
CA GLY A 60 -10.50 4.99 16.71
C GLY A 60 -9.70 4.63 17.96
N SER A 61 -9.74 3.39 18.47
CA SER A 61 -8.96 3.04 19.65
C SER A 61 -7.49 2.74 19.28
N THR A 62 -6.56 3.37 19.98
CA THR A 62 -5.10 3.11 19.89
C THR A 62 -4.64 2.04 20.88
N LEU A 63 -5.57 1.49 21.69
CA LEU A 63 -5.28 0.54 22.76
C LEU A 63 -4.34 -0.56 22.28
N VAL A 64 -3.11 -0.50 22.79
CA VAL A 64 -2.02 -1.39 22.37
C VAL A 64 -2.32 -2.78 22.91
N SER A 65 -2.71 -3.69 22.02
CA SER A 65 -2.87 -5.10 22.40
C SER A 65 -1.50 -5.73 22.70
N ARG A 66 -1.41 -6.59 23.72
CA ARG A 66 -0.22 -7.41 24.01
C ARG A 66 0.27 -8.19 22.77
N ARG A 67 -0.66 -8.60 21.91
CA ARG A 67 -0.38 -9.27 20.63
C ARG A 67 0.42 -8.37 19.68
N ARG A 68 0.07 -7.08 19.58
CA ARG A 68 0.80 -6.11 18.73
C ARG A 68 2.25 -5.96 19.17
N HIS A 69 2.49 -5.87 20.48
CA HIS A 69 3.85 -5.79 21.02
C HIS A 69 4.66 -7.05 20.70
N ARG A 70 4.07 -8.24 20.85
CA ARG A 70 4.72 -9.51 20.47
C ARG A 70 5.04 -9.58 18.98
N ILE A 71 4.13 -9.15 18.10
CA ILE A 71 4.38 -9.11 16.65
C ILE A 71 5.52 -8.14 16.34
N GLN A 72 5.54 -6.96 16.97
CA GLN A 72 6.60 -5.98 16.77
C GLN A 72 7.96 -6.52 17.21
N GLN A 73 8.03 -7.16 18.39
CA GLN A 73 9.24 -7.82 18.87
C GLN A 73 9.70 -8.89 17.87
N GLN A 74 8.79 -9.76 17.43
CA GLN A 74 9.13 -10.79 16.44
C GLN A 74 9.67 -10.20 15.14
N ALA A 75 9.06 -9.11 14.65
CA ALA A 75 9.55 -8.42 13.46
C ALA A 75 10.96 -7.88 13.66
N THR A 76 11.22 -7.23 14.81
CA THR A 76 12.57 -6.76 15.17
C THR A 76 13.56 -7.91 15.27
N ASP A 77 13.19 -9.02 15.92
CA ASP A 77 14.06 -10.18 16.11
C ASP A 77 14.41 -10.83 14.77
N LEU A 78 13.44 -11.02 13.87
CA LEU A 78 13.67 -11.54 12.51
C LEU A 78 14.61 -10.62 11.71
N LEU A 79 14.40 -9.30 11.77
CA LEU A 79 15.26 -8.34 11.07
C LEU A 79 16.67 -8.33 11.64
N ASN A 80 16.81 -8.46 12.95
CA ASN A 80 18.11 -8.54 13.59
C ASN A 80 18.83 -9.84 13.19
N ASP A 81 18.13 -10.96 13.13
CA ASP A 81 18.74 -12.25 12.74
C ASP A 81 19.30 -12.20 11.30
N VAL A 82 18.54 -11.62 10.36
CA VAL A 82 18.94 -11.58 8.94
C VAL A 82 19.88 -10.41 8.62
N PHE A 83 19.68 -9.23 9.21
CA PHE A 83 20.30 -8.00 8.73
C PHE A 83 21.16 -7.23 9.74
N THR A 84 21.37 -7.70 10.98
CA THR A 84 22.17 -6.95 11.98
C THR A 84 23.59 -6.63 11.49
N THR A 85 24.23 -7.58 10.82
CA THR A 85 25.60 -7.44 10.30
C THR A 85 25.66 -6.87 8.89
N THR A 86 24.50 -6.64 8.27
CA THR A 86 24.42 -6.09 6.91
C THR A 86 24.57 -4.57 6.98
N PRO A 87 25.50 -3.97 6.22
CA PRO A 87 25.63 -2.51 6.15
C PRO A 87 24.36 -1.87 5.56
N ASP A 88 24.14 -0.58 5.84
CA ASP A 88 22.98 0.18 5.33
C ASP A 88 22.81 0.07 3.82
N TYR A 89 23.92 -0.04 3.09
CA TYR A 89 23.99 -0.30 1.66
C TYR A 89 25.26 -1.09 1.32
N PRO A 90 25.32 -1.78 0.17
CA PRO A 90 26.46 -2.61 -0.20
C PRO A 90 27.78 -1.85 -0.26
N GLN A 91 28.86 -2.46 0.26
CA GLN A 91 30.19 -1.87 0.23
C GLN A 91 30.65 -1.57 -1.21
N GLY A 92 31.20 -0.37 -1.42
CA GLY A 92 31.67 0.08 -2.74
C GLY A 92 30.60 0.73 -3.63
N ALA A 93 29.33 0.81 -3.18
CA ALA A 93 28.32 1.61 -3.86
C ALA A 93 28.73 3.09 -3.85
N ARG A 94 28.72 3.72 -5.04
CA ARG A 94 29.02 5.16 -5.19
C ARG A 94 27.71 5.93 -5.20
N LEU A 95 27.39 6.59 -4.10
CA LEU A 95 26.14 7.31 -3.89
C LEU A 95 26.42 8.76 -3.53
N SER A 96 25.52 9.67 -3.92
CA SER A 96 25.58 11.05 -3.45
C SER A 96 25.29 11.12 -1.93
N PRO A 97 25.72 12.19 -1.25
CA PRO A 97 25.39 12.39 0.17
C PRO A 97 23.88 12.39 0.43
N ASP A 98 23.09 12.99 -0.47
CA ASP A 98 21.64 13.09 -0.35
C ASP A 98 20.98 11.70 -0.42
N VAL A 99 21.37 10.87 -1.39
CA VAL A 99 20.90 9.49 -1.53
C VAL A 99 21.30 8.65 -0.32
N THR A 100 22.54 8.81 0.17
CA THR A 100 23.01 8.11 1.37
C THR A 100 22.18 8.47 2.60
N SER A 101 21.79 9.74 2.74
CA SER A 101 20.93 10.22 3.82
C SER A 101 19.54 9.57 3.75
N MET A 102 18.94 9.47 2.55
CA MET A 102 17.65 8.81 2.36
C MET A 102 17.68 7.32 2.69
N LEU A 103 18.72 6.59 2.28
CA LEU A 103 18.87 5.17 2.61
C LEU A 103 19.01 4.93 4.12
N ARG A 104 19.78 5.78 4.81
CA ARG A 104 19.92 5.74 6.27
C ARG A 104 18.61 6.04 6.98
N LEU A 105 17.88 7.06 6.54
CA LEU A 105 16.55 7.37 7.05
C LEU A 105 15.64 6.14 6.94
N ASN A 106 15.52 5.56 5.76
CA ASN A 106 14.68 4.39 5.54
C ASN A 106 15.12 3.19 6.41
N ARG A 107 16.43 2.96 6.57
CA ARG A 107 16.98 1.89 7.41
C ARG A 107 16.64 2.10 8.89
N GLU A 108 16.80 3.32 9.40
CA GLU A 108 16.45 3.67 10.78
C GLU A 108 14.96 3.45 11.06
N LEU A 109 14.10 3.79 10.09
CA LEU A 109 12.65 3.71 10.28
C LEU A 109 12.07 2.31 10.08
N THR A 110 12.74 1.44 9.31
CA THR A 110 12.18 0.13 8.91
C THR A 110 13.02 -1.07 9.30
N GLY A 111 14.30 -0.88 9.58
CA GLY A 111 15.25 -1.96 9.80
C GLY A 111 15.68 -2.68 8.53
N PHE A 112 15.26 -2.28 7.32
CA PHE A 112 15.68 -2.93 6.06
C PHE A 112 16.86 -2.22 5.41
N PRO A 113 17.93 -2.94 5.02
CA PRO A 113 19.08 -2.34 4.35
C PRO A 113 18.80 -2.17 2.85
N ALA A 114 19.54 -1.28 2.20
CA ALA A 114 19.64 -1.31 0.75
C ALA A 114 20.45 -2.52 0.30
N GLN A 115 20.00 -3.14 -0.79
CA GLN A 115 20.53 -4.38 -1.33
C GLN A 115 20.66 -4.23 -2.85
N TYR A 116 21.64 -4.92 -3.42
CA TYR A 116 21.63 -5.13 -4.87
C TYR A 116 20.51 -6.10 -5.24
N SER A 117 19.90 -5.84 -6.38
CA SER A 117 18.89 -6.71 -6.99
C SER A 117 19.06 -6.71 -8.49
N ARG A 118 18.90 -7.88 -9.12
CA ARG A 118 18.71 -7.95 -10.56
C ARG A 118 17.24 -7.78 -10.87
N VAL A 119 16.90 -6.83 -11.74
CA VAL A 119 15.54 -6.68 -12.27
C VAL A 119 15.47 -7.45 -13.57
N ARG A 120 14.78 -8.60 -13.56
CA ARG A 120 14.63 -9.45 -14.75
C ARG A 120 13.70 -8.81 -15.76
N ARG A 121 12.58 -8.26 -15.27
CA ARG A 121 11.59 -7.56 -16.08
C ARG A 121 10.62 -6.76 -15.23
N THR A 122 10.27 -5.58 -15.73
CA THR A 122 9.06 -4.85 -15.31
C THR A 122 7.90 -5.30 -16.18
N TRP A 123 6.99 -6.09 -15.62
CA TRP A 123 5.84 -6.61 -16.35
C TRP A 123 4.65 -5.66 -16.24
N ALA A 124 4.01 -5.34 -17.36
CA ALA A 124 2.80 -4.51 -17.44
C ALA A 124 1.61 -5.22 -18.13
N ASP A 125 1.86 -6.39 -18.72
CA ASP A 125 0.85 -7.21 -19.39
C ASP A 125 0.35 -8.27 -18.40
N TYR A 126 -0.96 -8.28 -18.17
CA TYR A 126 -1.57 -9.05 -17.08
C TYR A 126 -1.48 -10.56 -17.33
N GLU A 127 -1.79 -10.99 -18.54
CA GLU A 127 -1.82 -12.39 -18.95
C GLU A 127 -0.39 -12.97 -18.97
N LEU A 128 0.59 -12.23 -19.47
CA LEU A 128 1.99 -12.64 -19.46
C LEU A 128 2.55 -12.76 -18.03
N VAL A 129 2.11 -11.91 -17.09
CA VAL A 129 2.48 -12.03 -15.66
C VAL A 129 1.97 -13.35 -15.09
N MET A 130 0.71 -13.70 -15.33
CA MET A 130 0.12 -14.95 -14.82
C MET A 130 0.85 -16.17 -15.36
N GLN A 131 1.17 -16.18 -16.66
CA GLN A 131 1.95 -17.25 -17.28
C GLN A 131 3.37 -17.34 -16.69
N ARG A 132 4.02 -16.19 -16.45
CA ARG A 132 5.35 -16.16 -15.86
C ARG A 132 5.36 -16.69 -14.43
N LEU A 133 4.39 -16.27 -13.60
CA LEU A 133 4.22 -16.76 -12.23
C LEU A 133 3.96 -18.27 -12.23
N ALA A 134 3.03 -18.75 -13.07
CA ALA A 134 2.73 -20.18 -13.17
C ALA A 134 3.97 -21.01 -13.53
N SER A 135 4.75 -20.57 -14.54
CA SER A 135 6.00 -21.22 -14.94
C SER A 135 7.02 -21.28 -13.80
N LEU A 136 7.21 -20.20 -13.06
CA LEU A 136 8.16 -20.17 -11.93
C LEU A 136 7.68 -21.03 -10.75
N ILE A 137 6.37 -21.10 -10.51
CA ILE A 137 5.78 -21.97 -9.48
C ILE A 137 5.90 -23.44 -9.86
N ASP A 138 5.79 -23.77 -11.16
CA ASP A 138 6.03 -25.13 -11.65
C ASP A 138 7.51 -25.54 -11.52
N GLU A 139 8.44 -24.58 -11.60
CA GLU A 139 9.87 -24.80 -11.35
C GLU A 139 10.25 -24.83 -9.86
N ALA A 140 9.35 -24.40 -8.96
CA ALA A 140 9.64 -24.31 -7.54
C ALA A 140 9.95 -25.68 -6.90
N THR A 141 10.90 -25.68 -5.97
CA THR A 141 11.48 -26.89 -5.37
C THR A 141 11.32 -26.95 -3.84
N SER A 142 11.16 -25.80 -3.18
CA SER A 142 11.14 -25.70 -1.71
C SER A 142 9.84 -25.06 -1.21
N TYR A 143 9.57 -23.82 -1.62
CA TYR A 143 8.36 -23.10 -1.21
C TYR A 143 7.96 -21.98 -2.16
N VAL A 144 6.68 -21.63 -2.08
CA VAL A 144 6.08 -20.48 -2.77
C VAL A 144 5.26 -19.71 -1.75
N ASP A 145 5.68 -18.48 -1.48
CA ASP A 145 5.02 -17.57 -0.55
C ASP A 145 4.34 -16.45 -1.33
N VAL A 146 3.02 -16.32 -1.20
CA VAL A 146 2.21 -15.35 -1.94
C VAL A 146 1.42 -14.50 -0.99
N GLU A 147 1.52 -13.19 -1.13
CA GLU A 147 0.74 -12.21 -0.38
C GLU A 147 0.14 -11.18 -1.34
N ILE A 148 -1.18 -11.17 -1.44
CA ILE A 148 -1.91 -10.33 -2.41
C ILE A 148 -3.19 -9.77 -1.79
N TYR A 149 -3.43 -8.47 -1.95
CA TYR A 149 -4.65 -7.82 -1.44
C TYR A 149 -5.96 -8.42 -1.97
N ALA A 150 -6.13 -8.47 -3.31
CA ALA A 150 -7.34 -8.97 -3.95
C ALA A 150 -7.05 -10.25 -4.72
N VAL A 151 -7.79 -11.31 -4.37
CA VAL A 151 -7.62 -12.64 -4.93
C VAL A 151 -8.96 -13.21 -5.39
N ALA A 152 -9.01 -13.70 -6.63
CA ALA A 152 -10.11 -14.49 -7.17
C ALA A 152 -9.55 -15.58 -8.09
N TRP A 153 -10.17 -16.77 -8.05
CA TRP A 153 -9.82 -17.88 -8.94
C TRP A 153 -10.75 -17.83 -10.16
N ASP A 154 -10.28 -17.20 -11.22
CA ASP A 154 -10.98 -16.99 -12.49
C ASP A 154 -10.15 -17.53 -13.67
N GLU A 155 -10.61 -17.35 -14.90
CA GLU A 155 -9.91 -17.86 -16.10
C GLU A 155 -8.50 -17.28 -16.25
N THR A 156 -8.31 -16.00 -15.89
CA THR A 156 -7.02 -15.30 -16.02
C THR A 156 -6.03 -15.76 -14.96
N THR A 157 -6.50 -16.04 -13.74
CA THR A 157 -5.65 -16.44 -12.60
C THR A 157 -5.53 -17.95 -12.42
N ALA A 158 -6.40 -18.74 -13.06
CA ALA A 158 -6.39 -20.20 -12.98
C ALA A 158 -5.00 -20.83 -13.23
N PRO A 159 -4.20 -20.41 -14.24
CA PRO A 159 -2.88 -20.97 -14.47
C PRO A 159 -1.96 -20.88 -13.25
N VAL A 160 -2.06 -19.80 -12.46
CA VAL A 160 -1.25 -19.58 -11.26
C VAL A 160 -1.68 -20.53 -10.14
N PHE A 161 -2.99 -20.64 -9.88
CA PHE A 161 -3.50 -21.53 -8.83
C PHE A 161 -3.33 -23.01 -9.16
N GLU A 162 -3.49 -23.38 -10.42
CA GLU A 162 -3.23 -24.75 -10.88
C GLU A 162 -1.74 -25.09 -10.76
N ALA A 163 -0.83 -24.13 -11.03
CA ALA A 163 0.60 -24.31 -10.76
C ALA A 163 0.88 -24.48 -9.26
N MET A 164 0.21 -23.72 -8.39
CA MET A 164 0.30 -23.89 -6.94
C MET A 164 -0.18 -25.28 -6.50
N GLU A 165 -1.30 -25.77 -7.03
CA GLU A 165 -1.80 -27.11 -6.76
C GLU A 165 -0.78 -28.18 -7.20
N ARG A 166 -0.22 -28.04 -8.41
CA ARG A 166 0.85 -28.93 -8.88
C ARG A 166 2.10 -28.87 -7.98
N ALA A 167 2.47 -27.69 -7.50
CA ALA A 167 3.60 -27.52 -6.59
C ALA A 167 3.37 -28.23 -5.25
N VAL A 168 2.17 -28.10 -4.66
CA VAL A 168 1.78 -28.85 -3.45
C VAL A 168 1.87 -30.35 -3.69
N GLN A 169 1.38 -30.85 -4.84
CA GLN A 169 1.47 -32.27 -5.19
C GLN A 169 2.91 -32.78 -5.33
N ARG A 170 3.85 -31.91 -5.70
CA ARG A 170 5.30 -32.22 -5.73
C ARG A 170 5.96 -32.13 -4.35
N GLY A 171 5.24 -31.73 -3.30
CA GLY A 171 5.75 -31.55 -1.95
C GLY A 171 6.34 -30.16 -1.66
N VAL A 172 6.12 -29.18 -2.53
CA VAL A 172 6.52 -27.78 -2.31
C VAL A 172 5.55 -27.15 -1.31
N HIS A 173 6.07 -26.43 -0.31
CA HIS A 173 5.22 -25.70 0.64
C HIS A 173 4.67 -24.43 -0.02
N VAL A 174 3.35 -24.36 -0.24
CA VAL A 174 2.70 -23.18 -0.83
C VAL A 174 1.90 -22.44 0.24
N ARG A 175 2.29 -21.20 0.52
CA ARG A 175 1.66 -20.31 1.49
C ARG A 175 0.97 -19.15 0.78
N LEU A 176 -0.29 -18.88 1.13
CA LEU A 176 -1.09 -17.83 0.51
C LEU A 176 -1.77 -16.94 1.56
N LEU A 177 -1.42 -15.67 1.55
CA LEU A 177 -2.06 -14.60 2.30
C LEU A 177 -2.88 -13.71 1.36
N PHE A 178 -4.14 -13.45 1.74
CA PHE A 178 -4.97 -12.50 1.02
C PHE A 178 -5.93 -11.72 1.92
N ASP A 179 -6.24 -10.48 1.56
CA ASP A 179 -7.07 -9.63 2.41
C ASP A 179 -8.52 -10.11 2.41
N HIS A 180 -9.10 -10.22 3.61
CA HIS A 180 -10.46 -10.68 3.78
C HIS A 180 -11.47 -9.76 3.09
N ILE A 181 -11.47 -8.45 3.37
CA ILE A 181 -12.45 -7.52 2.78
C ILE A 181 -12.11 -7.28 1.31
N GLY A 182 -10.82 -7.16 1.00
CA GLY A 182 -10.31 -6.96 -0.35
C GLY A 182 -10.81 -8.03 -1.32
N SER A 183 -10.87 -9.28 -0.88
CA SER A 183 -11.27 -10.43 -1.72
C SER A 183 -12.74 -10.84 -1.55
N MET A 184 -13.36 -10.64 -0.38
CA MET A 184 -14.74 -11.08 -0.11
C MET A 184 -15.80 -10.43 -1.02
N LYS A 185 -15.51 -9.25 -1.57
CA LYS A 185 -16.43 -8.50 -2.44
C LYS A 185 -16.55 -9.06 -3.86
N TYR A 186 -15.67 -9.97 -4.27
CA TYR A 186 -15.69 -10.56 -5.61
C TYR A 186 -16.52 -11.86 -5.65
N PRO A 187 -17.03 -12.25 -6.84
CA PRO A 187 -17.77 -13.49 -7.01
C PRO A 187 -17.00 -14.70 -6.48
N GLU A 188 -17.73 -15.76 -6.09
CA GLU A 188 -17.17 -17.07 -5.77
C GLU A 188 -16.16 -17.12 -4.60
N PHE A 189 -16.10 -16.11 -3.73
CA PHE A 189 -15.18 -16.09 -2.57
C PHE A 189 -15.25 -17.33 -1.66
N ARG A 190 -16.44 -17.91 -1.48
CA ARG A 190 -16.60 -19.18 -0.72
C ARG A 190 -16.01 -20.38 -1.45
N GLU A 191 -16.12 -20.37 -2.78
CA GLU A 191 -15.59 -21.41 -3.64
C GLU A 191 -14.08 -21.34 -3.77
N LEU A 192 -13.52 -20.13 -3.90
CA LEU A 192 -12.08 -19.88 -3.81
C LEU A 192 -11.48 -20.60 -2.59
N LYS A 193 -11.99 -20.31 -1.39
CA LYS A 193 -11.49 -20.94 -0.14
C LYS A 193 -11.59 -22.47 -0.16
N ARG A 194 -12.67 -23.01 -0.72
CA ARG A 194 -12.87 -24.45 -0.84
C ARG A 194 -11.85 -25.09 -1.80
N LYS A 195 -11.60 -24.44 -2.95
CA LYS A 195 -10.62 -24.87 -3.94
C LYS A 195 -9.21 -24.81 -3.35
N LEU A 196 -8.83 -23.72 -2.68
CA LEU A 196 -7.54 -23.60 -1.99
C LEU A 196 -7.32 -24.70 -0.95
N THR A 197 -8.31 -24.96 -0.08
CA THR A 197 -8.23 -26.06 0.90
C THR A 197 -8.14 -27.43 0.22
N LYS A 198 -8.90 -27.65 -0.85
CA LYS A 198 -8.87 -28.92 -1.60
C LYS A 198 -7.51 -29.15 -2.27
N ALA A 199 -6.89 -28.09 -2.80
CA ALA A 199 -5.58 -28.12 -3.44
C ALA A 199 -4.43 -28.32 -2.43
N GLY A 200 -4.70 -28.28 -1.12
CA GLY A 200 -3.69 -28.41 -0.07
C GLY A 200 -2.81 -27.17 0.10
N ILE A 201 -3.19 -26.04 -0.48
CA ILE A 201 -2.50 -24.75 -0.30
C ILE A 201 -2.72 -24.29 1.15
N ASP A 202 -1.65 -23.90 1.84
CA ASP A 202 -1.76 -23.32 3.17
C ASP A 202 -2.15 -21.85 3.03
N TRP A 203 -3.37 -21.50 3.46
CA TRP A 203 -3.91 -20.16 3.24
C TRP A 203 -4.49 -19.54 4.49
N HIS A 204 -4.26 -18.24 4.62
CA HIS A 204 -4.83 -17.42 5.68
C HIS A 204 -5.37 -16.10 5.16
N LEU A 205 -6.44 -15.65 5.83
CA LEU A 205 -7.00 -14.33 5.59
C LEU A 205 -6.21 -13.30 6.38
N MET A 206 -5.74 -12.26 5.70
CA MET A 206 -5.18 -11.09 6.35
C MET A 206 -6.28 -10.23 6.94
N LEU A 207 -6.01 -9.72 8.15
CA LEU A 207 -6.89 -8.84 8.91
C LEU A 207 -8.36 -9.32 8.93
N PRO A 208 -8.62 -10.56 9.40
CA PRO A 208 -9.95 -11.15 9.32
C PRO A 208 -10.95 -10.40 10.22
N LEU A 209 -12.20 -10.31 9.74
CA LEU A 209 -13.36 -9.86 10.52
C LEU A 209 -14.15 -11.08 11.03
N ASN A 210 -13.75 -11.65 12.16
CA ASN A 210 -14.45 -12.77 12.78
C ASN A 210 -14.57 -12.59 14.30
N LEU A 211 -15.62 -11.89 14.72
CA LEU A 211 -15.98 -11.66 16.12
C LEU A 211 -16.17 -12.98 16.90
N LEU A 212 -16.83 -13.96 16.29
CA LEU A 212 -17.17 -15.24 16.92
C LEU A 212 -15.94 -16.11 17.25
N ARG A 213 -14.82 -15.91 16.55
CA ARG A 213 -13.56 -16.62 16.80
C ARG A 213 -12.50 -15.77 17.51
N GLY A 214 -12.89 -14.61 18.06
CA GLY A 214 -11.95 -13.68 18.69
C GLY A 214 -10.90 -13.08 17.74
N ARG A 215 -11.13 -13.18 16.42
CA ARG A 215 -10.25 -12.66 15.36
C ARG A 215 -10.93 -11.46 14.71
N PHE A 216 -11.15 -10.39 15.48
CA PHE A 216 -11.66 -9.13 14.96
C PHE A 216 -10.52 -8.13 14.84
N ARG A 217 -10.29 -7.62 13.63
CA ARG A 217 -9.37 -6.51 13.37
C ARG A 217 -10.17 -5.27 13.00
N ARG A 218 -9.57 -4.11 13.22
CA ARG A 218 -10.10 -2.83 12.78
C ARG A 218 -10.44 -2.91 11.27
N PRO A 219 -11.71 -2.72 10.88
CA PRO A 219 -12.15 -2.94 9.50
C PRO A 219 -11.51 -1.96 8.52
N ASP A 220 -11.17 -0.76 9.01
CA ASP A 220 -10.49 0.31 8.29
C ASP A 220 -9.03 0.01 7.93
N LEU A 221 -8.37 -0.91 8.66
CA LEU A 221 -7.02 -1.38 8.34
C LEU A 221 -7.11 -2.52 7.32
N ARG A 222 -6.28 -2.46 6.28
CA ARG A 222 -6.22 -3.49 5.23
C ARG A 222 -4.77 -3.75 4.86
N ASN A 223 -4.45 -4.98 4.45
CA ASN A 223 -3.11 -5.29 3.96
C ASN A 223 -3.10 -5.22 2.43
N HIS A 224 -2.49 -4.15 1.91
CA HIS A 224 -2.41 -3.84 0.50
C HIS A 224 -1.11 -4.33 -0.15
N ARG A 225 -0.25 -5.07 0.57
CA ARG A 225 0.97 -5.64 0.00
C ARG A 225 0.67 -6.64 -1.12
N LYS A 226 1.57 -6.67 -2.08
CA LYS A 226 1.52 -7.51 -3.27
C LYS A 226 2.93 -8.01 -3.54
N LEU A 227 3.24 -9.18 -3.00
CA LEU A 227 4.53 -9.81 -3.18
C LEU A 227 4.38 -11.31 -3.39
N VAL A 228 5.33 -11.87 -4.13
CA VAL A 228 5.50 -13.31 -4.31
C VAL A 228 6.96 -13.63 -4.10
N VAL A 229 7.28 -14.67 -3.34
CA VAL A 229 8.64 -15.20 -3.17
C VAL A 229 8.65 -16.68 -3.55
N ILE A 230 9.58 -17.08 -4.41
CA ILE A 230 9.72 -18.45 -4.89
C ILE A 230 11.12 -18.93 -4.55
N ASP A 231 11.21 -19.96 -3.72
CA ASP A 231 12.45 -20.60 -3.24
C ASP A 231 13.50 -19.62 -2.67
N GLY A 232 13.07 -18.46 -2.16
CA GLY A 232 13.98 -17.38 -1.69
C GLY A 232 14.89 -16.81 -2.77
N ARG A 233 14.63 -17.13 -4.05
CA ARG A 233 15.49 -16.82 -5.20
C ARG A 233 14.88 -15.75 -6.10
N VAL A 234 13.59 -15.88 -6.37
CA VAL A 234 12.84 -14.97 -7.24
C VAL A 234 11.76 -14.29 -6.42
N GLY A 235 11.68 -12.97 -6.54
CA GLY A 235 10.65 -12.15 -5.93
C GLY A 235 9.84 -11.42 -6.99
N PHE A 236 8.55 -11.23 -6.75
CA PHE A 236 7.75 -10.23 -7.43
C PHE A 236 7.24 -9.19 -6.43
N LEU A 237 7.31 -7.90 -6.78
CA LEU A 237 6.73 -6.82 -5.99
C LEU A 237 6.11 -5.76 -6.91
N GLY A 238 4.93 -5.25 -6.56
CA GLY A 238 4.30 -4.20 -7.35
C GLY A 238 2.89 -3.86 -6.93
N SER A 239 2.04 -3.61 -7.93
CA SER A 239 0.69 -3.06 -7.76
C SER A 239 -0.42 -4.00 -8.25
N LEU A 240 -0.03 -5.09 -8.92
CA LEU A 240 -0.90 -6.10 -9.51
C LEU A 240 -1.56 -7.03 -8.46
N ASN A 241 -2.84 -7.31 -8.66
CA ASN A 241 -3.61 -8.25 -7.85
C ASN A 241 -3.79 -9.60 -8.59
N LEU A 242 -4.21 -10.64 -7.87
CA LEU A 242 -4.43 -11.97 -8.44
C LEU A 242 -5.92 -12.16 -8.72
N ILE A 243 -6.42 -11.38 -9.67
CA ILE A 243 -7.81 -11.37 -10.15
C ILE A 243 -7.81 -10.90 -11.61
N ASP A 244 -8.74 -11.36 -12.42
CA ASP A 244 -8.96 -10.83 -13.77
C ASP A 244 -8.89 -9.28 -13.81
N ARG A 245 -8.28 -8.74 -14.85
CA ARG A 245 -8.06 -7.29 -15.05
C ARG A 245 -9.35 -6.46 -15.06
N SER A 246 -10.53 -7.06 -15.23
CA SER A 246 -11.83 -6.39 -15.08
C SER A 246 -12.34 -6.29 -13.65
N TYR A 247 -11.69 -6.97 -12.70
CA TYR A 247 -12.06 -7.09 -11.29
C TYR A 247 -13.43 -7.74 -11.06
N LEU A 248 -13.92 -8.50 -12.05
CA LEU A 248 -15.09 -9.40 -12.02
C LEU A 248 -16.45 -8.82 -11.60
N MET A 249 -16.53 -7.57 -11.17
CA MET A 249 -17.81 -6.96 -10.78
C MET A 249 -18.65 -6.65 -12.02
N ALA A 250 -19.96 -6.91 -11.94
CA ALA A 250 -20.87 -6.77 -13.08
C ALA A 250 -20.90 -5.33 -13.63
N ASN A 251 -20.84 -4.33 -12.75
CA ASN A 251 -20.77 -2.91 -13.13
C ASN A 251 -19.42 -2.56 -13.81
N HIS A 252 -18.30 -3.14 -13.37
CA HIS A 252 -16.98 -2.93 -13.97
C HIS A 252 -16.91 -3.52 -15.37
N ARG A 253 -17.35 -4.77 -15.55
CA ARG A 253 -17.44 -5.41 -16.86
C ARG A 253 -18.37 -4.67 -17.82
N ARG A 254 -19.54 -4.22 -17.33
CA ARG A 254 -20.48 -3.43 -18.14
C ARG A 254 -19.87 -2.10 -18.59
N ALA A 255 -19.05 -1.47 -17.74
CA ALA A 255 -18.33 -0.25 -18.06
C ALA A 255 -17.05 -0.48 -18.89
N GLY A 256 -16.70 -1.74 -19.19
CA GLY A 256 -15.47 -2.10 -19.91
C GLY A 256 -14.19 -1.74 -19.15
N ARG A 257 -14.24 -1.65 -17.81
CA ARG A 257 -13.09 -1.22 -16.99
C ARG A 257 -11.98 -2.26 -17.02
N GLN A 258 -10.75 -1.79 -17.14
CA GLN A 258 -9.55 -2.63 -17.22
C GLN A 258 -8.42 -1.99 -16.42
N TRP A 259 -7.93 -2.66 -15.37
CA TRP A 259 -6.88 -2.15 -14.50
C TRP A 259 -5.51 -2.28 -15.16
N VAL A 260 -4.72 -1.23 -15.08
CA VAL A 260 -3.35 -1.16 -15.61
C VAL A 260 -2.37 -1.05 -14.45
N ASP A 261 -1.68 -2.15 -14.18
CA ASP A 261 -0.75 -2.32 -13.07
C ASP A 261 0.59 -2.85 -13.59
N ILE A 262 1.59 -2.82 -12.71
CA ILE A 262 2.89 -3.46 -12.96
C ILE A 262 3.29 -4.44 -11.86
N PHE A 263 4.12 -5.41 -12.25
CA PHE A 263 4.78 -6.34 -11.33
C PHE A 263 6.25 -6.50 -11.70
N ILE A 264 7.15 -6.29 -10.73
CA ILE A 264 8.59 -6.27 -10.97
C ILE A 264 9.17 -7.61 -10.56
N GLU A 265 9.78 -8.33 -11.51
CA GLU A 265 10.48 -9.59 -11.27
C GLU A 265 11.92 -9.32 -10.84
N LEU A 266 12.27 -9.77 -9.64
CA LEU A 266 13.49 -9.47 -8.90
C LEU A 266 14.24 -10.75 -8.56
N GLU A 267 15.56 -10.67 -8.56
CA GLU A 267 16.45 -11.72 -8.05
C GLU A 267 17.58 -11.13 -7.22
N GLY A 268 18.10 -11.93 -6.30
CA GLY A 268 19.26 -11.57 -5.47
C GLY A 268 18.88 -11.17 -4.06
N PRO A 269 19.80 -10.50 -3.32
CA PRO A 269 19.66 -10.27 -1.89
C PRO A 269 18.38 -9.54 -1.46
N ILE A 270 17.78 -8.69 -2.31
CA ILE A 270 16.49 -8.05 -1.98
C ILE A 270 15.36 -9.05 -1.70
N VAL A 271 15.43 -10.26 -2.27
CA VAL A 271 14.40 -11.30 -2.08
C VAL A 271 14.36 -11.75 -0.62
N ALA A 272 15.49 -11.74 0.10
CA ALA A 272 15.51 -12.01 1.53
C ALA A 272 14.80 -10.93 2.34
N SER A 273 14.85 -9.66 1.92
CA SER A 273 14.05 -8.59 2.53
C SER A 273 12.55 -8.83 2.31
N MET A 274 12.16 -9.24 1.11
CA MET A 274 10.77 -9.56 0.78
C MET A 274 10.26 -10.76 1.59
N GLU A 275 11.09 -11.80 1.73
CA GLU A 275 10.80 -12.98 2.55
C GLU A 275 10.67 -12.63 4.03
N SER A 276 11.56 -11.78 4.56
CA SER A 276 11.48 -11.30 5.95
C SER A 276 10.16 -10.55 6.21
N LEU A 277 9.72 -9.73 5.24
CA LEU A 277 8.44 -9.04 5.33
C LEU A 277 7.26 -10.03 5.35
N PHE A 278 7.26 -10.98 4.41
CA PHE A 278 6.24 -12.03 4.34
C PHE A 278 6.18 -12.86 5.64
N ALA A 279 7.33 -13.24 6.20
CA ALA A 279 7.39 -14.04 7.42
C ALA A 279 6.75 -13.35 8.62
N VAL A 280 6.88 -12.02 8.75
CA VAL A 280 6.20 -11.24 9.78
C VAL A 280 4.68 -11.26 9.60
N ASP A 281 4.20 -11.13 8.37
CA ASP A 281 2.77 -11.15 8.08
C ASP A 281 2.18 -12.57 8.20
N TRP A 282 2.93 -13.58 7.80
CA TRP A 282 2.58 -14.98 8.00
C TRP A 282 2.43 -15.28 9.48
N TYR A 283 3.45 -15.01 10.29
CA TYR A 283 3.39 -15.18 11.74
C TYR A 283 2.23 -14.41 12.37
N THR A 284 1.93 -13.21 11.85
CA THR A 284 0.82 -12.40 12.35
C THR A 284 -0.52 -13.12 12.21
N GLU A 285 -0.75 -13.88 11.14
CA GLU A 285 -2.04 -14.51 10.85
C GLU A 285 -2.10 -16.02 11.14
N SER A 286 -1.01 -16.75 10.92
CA SER A 286 -0.88 -18.20 11.18
C SER A 286 -0.43 -18.50 12.61
N GLY A 287 0.45 -17.66 13.18
CA GLY A 287 1.17 -17.93 14.42
C GLY A 287 2.39 -18.85 14.25
N GLU A 288 2.70 -19.25 13.01
CA GLU A 288 3.86 -20.07 12.65
C GLU A 288 5.07 -19.19 12.33
N LEU A 289 6.24 -19.59 12.80
CA LEU A 289 7.51 -18.93 12.46
C LEU A 289 8.09 -19.56 11.21
N ILE A 290 8.45 -18.73 10.24
CA ILE A 290 9.23 -19.13 9.07
C ILE A 290 10.69 -18.93 9.40
N GLU A 291 11.49 -19.98 9.21
CA GLU A 291 12.95 -19.88 9.29
C GLU A 291 13.46 -19.16 8.03
N LEU A 292 14.10 -18.01 8.24
CA LEU A 292 14.64 -17.19 7.17
C LEU A 292 16.06 -17.65 6.83
N LYS A 293 16.39 -17.65 5.53
CA LYS A 293 17.75 -17.95 5.07
C LYS A 293 18.53 -16.68 4.82
N ALA A 294 19.84 -16.77 4.95
CA ALA A 294 20.72 -15.68 4.56
C ALA A 294 20.53 -15.34 3.07
N PRO A 295 20.63 -14.05 2.68
CA PRO A 295 20.39 -13.64 1.30
C PRO A 295 21.33 -14.36 0.32
N ALA A 296 20.77 -14.91 -0.77
CA ALA A 296 21.58 -15.47 -1.83
C ALA A 296 22.44 -14.35 -2.47
N PRO A 297 23.77 -14.51 -2.57
CA PRO A 297 24.61 -13.49 -3.17
C PRO A 297 24.29 -13.33 -4.65
N LEU A 298 24.31 -12.09 -5.15
CA LEU A 298 24.28 -11.86 -6.60
C LEU A 298 25.64 -12.20 -7.22
N PRO A 299 25.66 -12.86 -8.39
CA PRO A 299 26.85 -12.87 -9.23
C PRO A 299 27.28 -11.43 -9.56
N ALA A 300 28.59 -11.18 -9.63
CA ALA A 300 29.24 -9.86 -9.56
C ALA A 300 28.48 -8.68 -10.25
N PRO A 301 28.47 -7.48 -9.63
CA PRO A 301 27.56 -6.35 -9.91
C PRO A 301 27.85 -5.53 -11.19
N HIS A 302 28.47 -6.08 -12.22
CA HIS A 302 28.87 -5.34 -13.44
C HIS A 302 27.89 -5.45 -14.62
N ARG A 303 26.60 -5.68 -14.35
CA ARG A 303 25.58 -5.82 -15.40
C ARG A 303 24.56 -4.68 -15.33
N GLU A 304 24.10 -4.22 -16.48
CA GLU A 304 23.16 -3.10 -16.61
C GLU A 304 21.80 -3.33 -15.92
N ASP A 305 21.48 -4.59 -15.60
CA ASP A 305 20.27 -5.06 -14.92
C ASP A 305 20.40 -5.10 -13.39
N VAL A 306 21.57 -4.76 -12.83
CA VAL A 306 21.78 -4.68 -11.38
C VAL A 306 21.38 -3.29 -10.89
N ASN A 307 20.50 -3.31 -9.90
CA ASN A 307 19.88 -2.15 -9.30
C ASN A 307 20.27 -2.08 -7.82
N LEU A 308 20.42 -0.87 -7.28
CA LEU A 308 20.49 -0.67 -5.84
C LEU A 308 19.12 -0.22 -5.36
N MET A 309 18.52 -1.01 -4.47
CA MET A 309 17.18 -0.76 -3.97
C MET A 309 17.02 -1.15 -2.50
N GLN A 310 16.01 -0.60 -1.86
CA GLN A 310 15.68 -0.84 -0.46
C GLN A 310 14.19 -1.14 -0.34
N LEU A 311 13.85 -2.21 0.37
CA LEU A 311 12.46 -2.52 0.67
C LEU A 311 11.96 -1.56 1.74
N LEU A 312 10.83 -0.94 1.47
CA LEU A 312 10.17 0.05 2.34
C LEU A 312 8.78 -0.46 2.71
N PRO A 313 8.64 -1.23 3.79
CA PRO A 313 7.34 -1.59 4.32
C PRO A 313 6.69 -0.40 5.04
N SER A 314 5.37 -0.36 5.02
CA SER A 314 4.57 0.61 5.78
C SER A 314 3.38 -0.05 6.46
N GLY A 315 2.71 0.70 7.33
CA GLY A 315 1.43 0.35 7.91
C GLY A 315 1.37 0.62 9.41
N PRO A 316 0.26 0.22 10.07
CA PRO A 316 0.03 0.50 11.48
C PRO A 316 1.10 -0.05 12.44
N GLY A 317 1.95 -0.99 12.00
CA GLY A 317 3.13 -1.42 12.75
C GLY A 317 4.21 -0.33 12.88
N TYR A 318 4.31 0.57 11.90
CA TYR A 318 5.34 1.59 11.80
C TYR A 318 4.81 2.96 12.24
N GLN A 319 5.03 3.31 13.51
CA GLN A 319 4.53 4.57 14.09
C GLN A 319 5.19 5.83 13.51
N THR A 320 6.33 5.68 12.83
CA THR A 320 7.15 6.78 12.30
C THR A 320 6.83 7.13 10.84
N GLU A 321 5.84 6.48 10.22
CA GLU A 321 5.37 6.73 8.85
C GLU A 321 6.52 6.70 7.80
N PRO A 322 7.30 5.60 7.72
CA PRO A 322 8.48 5.50 6.86
C PRO A 322 8.19 5.82 5.40
N ASN A 323 7.03 5.37 4.92
CA ASN A 323 6.60 5.55 3.55
C ASN A 323 6.38 7.03 3.19
N LEU A 324 5.61 7.77 4.00
CA LEU A 324 5.38 9.21 3.78
C LEU A 324 6.70 9.99 3.80
N ARG A 325 7.57 9.69 4.77
CA ARG A 325 8.89 10.35 4.88
C ARG A 325 9.76 10.08 3.67
N SER A 326 9.77 8.85 3.15
CA SER A 326 10.53 8.48 1.96
C SER A 326 10.03 9.21 0.71
N PHE A 327 8.70 9.29 0.50
CA PHE A 327 8.13 10.09 -0.60
C PHE A 327 8.47 11.58 -0.47
N ASN A 328 8.35 12.18 0.72
CA ASN A 328 8.73 13.57 0.94
C ASN A 328 10.22 13.81 0.66
N SER A 329 11.10 12.92 1.14
CA SER A 329 12.53 13.00 0.87
C SER A 329 12.84 12.92 -0.63
N LEU A 330 12.19 12.01 -1.37
CA LEU A 330 12.32 11.90 -2.83
C LEU A 330 11.88 13.19 -3.53
N ILE A 331 10.75 13.79 -3.11
CA ILE A 331 10.22 15.02 -3.72
C ILE A 331 11.14 16.22 -3.43
N HIS A 332 11.67 16.33 -2.22
CA HIS A 332 12.66 17.37 -1.88
C HIS A 332 14.01 17.15 -2.57
N HIS A 333 14.36 15.90 -2.88
CA HIS A 333 15.55 15.55 -3.64
C HIS A 333 15.48 16.04 -5.10
N ALA A 334 14.29 16.07 -5.71
CA ALA A 334 14.12 16.50 -7.10
C ALA A 334 14.80 17.86 -7.40
N ARG A 335 15.44 17.95 -8.57
CA ARG A 335 16.23 19.11 -9.04
C ARG A 335 15.67 19.73 -10.31
N GLY A 336 15.10 18.93 -11.22
CA GLY A 336 14.59 19.39 -12.51
C GLY A 336 13.26 18.77 -12.92
N HIS A 337 13.02 17.50 -12.62
CA HIS A 337 11.80 16.80 -13.04
C HIS A 337 11.31 15.81 -11.99
N LEU A 338 10.02 15.86 -11.67
CA LEU A 338 9.34 14.94 -10.78
C LEU A 338 8.14 14.34 -11.51
N ILE A 339 8.07 13.01 -11.55
CA ILE A 339 6.95 12.26 -12.12
C ILE A 339 6.27 11.48 -11.00
N LEU A 340 4.97 11.70 -10.82
CA LEU A 340 4.15 11.02 -9.82
C LEU A 340 3.06 10.24 -10.56
N CYS A 341 2.92 8.95 -10.27
CA CYS A 341 1.85 8.11 -10.79
C CYS A 341 1.10 7.48 -9.63
N SER A 342 -0.18 7.82 -9.48
CA SER A 342 -1.01 7.22 -8.43
C SER A 342 -2.47 7.16 -8.87
N PRO A 343 -3.18 6.01 -8.69
CA PRO A 343 -4.62 5.95 -8.94
C PRO A 343 -5.39 6.92 -8.05
N TYR A 344 -4.89 7.11 -6.81
CA TYR A 344 -5.49 7.95 -5.78
C TYR A 344 -4.44 8.89 -5.19
N PHE A 345 -4.46 10.14 -5.63
CA PHE A 345 -3.69 11.25 -5.13
C PHE A 345 -4.57 12.08 -4.18
N VAL A 346 -4.61 11.67 -2.91
CA VAL A 346 -5.31 12.37 -1.82
C VAL A 346 -4.24 12.71 -0.78
N PRO A 347 -3.34 13.67 -1.09
CA PRO A 347 -2.08 13.81 -0.39
C PRO A 347 -2.30 14.22 1.07
N GLU A 348 -1.44 13.67 1.93
CA GLU A 348 -1.23 14.18 3.27
C GLU A 348 -0.64 15.60 3.19
N GLU A 349 -0.84 16.43 4.22
CA GLU A 349 -0.47 17.85 4.20
C GLU A 349 1.01 18.07 3.85
N SER A 350 1.92 17.30 4.47
CA SER A 350 3.35 17.38 4.17
C SER A 350 3.70 16.96 2.74
N LEU A 351 2.98 15.98 2.18
CA LEU A 351 3.17 15.55 0.80
C LEU A 351 2.69 16.63 -0.18
N LEU A 352 1.53 17.22 0.09
CA LEU A 352 0.99 18.32 -0.69
C LEU A 352 1.92 19.53 -0.69
N GLU A 353 2.46 19.89 0.47
CA GLU A 353 3.45 20.95 0.62
C GLU A 353 4.75 20.62 -0.11
N ALA A 354 5.25 19.38 -0.02
CA ALA A 354 6.45 18.97 -0.74
C ALA A 354 6.28 19.11 -2.26
N VAL A 355 5.15 18.65 -2.80
CA VAL A 355 4.83 18.74 -4.24
C VAL A 355 4.69 20.18 -4.71
N THR A 356 3.94 21.02 -3.98
CA THR A 356 3.78 22.43 -4.36
C THR A 356 5.08 23.22 -4.19
N THR A 357 5.88 22.91 -3.17
CA THR A 357 7.23 23.48 -2.99
C THR A 357 8.16 23.12 -4.15
N ALA A 358 8.09 21.89 -4.66
CA ALA A 358 8.86 21.51 -5.86
C ALA A 358 8.49 22.39 -7.06
N CYS A 359 7.19 22.64 -7.29
CA CYS A 359 6.74 23.53 -8.35
C CYS A 359 7.25 24.97 -8.15
N TYR A 360 7.15 25.52 -6.93
CA TYR A 360 7.64 26.87 -6.63
C TYR A 360 9.17 27.02 -6.71
N ARG A 361 9.92 25.91 -6.61
CA ARG A 361 11.36 25.87 -6.90
C ARG A 361 11.67 25.88 -8.40
N GLY A 362 10.66 25.81 -9.27
CA GLY A 362 10.81 25.73 -10.72
C GLY A 362 11.01 24.31 -11.26
N ILE A 363 10.73 23.28 -10.45
CA ILE A 363 10.81 21.88 -10.88
C ILE A 363 9.56 21.55 -11.70
N ARG A 364 9.74 20.88 -12.84
CA ARG A 364 8.61 20.33 -13.61
C ARG A 364 8.00 19.18 -12.82
N VAL A 365 6.71 19.26 -12.50
CA VAL A 365 5.98 18.17 -11.83
C VAL A 365 4.87 17.64 -12.72
N ASP A 366 4.96 16.38 -13.12
CA ASP A 366 3.92 15.66 -13.86
C ASP A 366 3.21 14.67 -12.92
N LEU A 367 1.90 14.83 -12.76
CA LEU A 367 1.03 13.97 -11.94
C LEU A 367 0.08 13.16 -12.85
N LEU A 368 0.36 11.87 -12.98
CA LEU A 368 -0.46 10.88 -13.68
C LEU A 368 -1.55 10.31 -12.76
N VAL A 369 -2.80 10.47 -13.18
CA VAL A 369 -4.01 10.03 -12.49
C VAL A 369 -5.01 9.45 -13.51
N GLY A 370 -5.98 8.65 -13.08
CA GLY A 370 -7.05 8.21 -13.99
C GLY A 370 -8.05 9.31 -14.33
N GLU A 371 -8.54 9.38 -15.58
CA GLU A 371 -9.64 10.27 -15.99
C GLU A 371 -10.92 9.98 -15.17
N LYS A 372 -11.13 8.71 -14.85
CA LYS A 372 -12.23 8.25 -13.99
C LYS A 372 -11.67 7.29 -12.96
N ALA A 373 -11.84 7.59 -11.67
CA ALA A 373 -11.58 6.60 -10.64
C ALA A 373 -12.66 5.49 -10.64
N ASP A 374 -12.31 4.33 -10.12
CA ASP A 374 -13.21 3.21 -9.88
C ASP A 374 -14.19 3.49 -8.72
N GLN A 375 -13.78 4.31 -7.75
CA GLN A 375 -14.49 4.66 -6.52
C GLN A 375 -14.95 6.12 -6.51
N PHE A 376 -16.26 6.33 -6.32
CA PHE A 376 -16.90 7.64 -6.32
C PHE A 376 -16.31 8.61 -5.28
N MET A 377 -16.25 8.20 -4.01
CA MET A 377 -15.77 9.06 -2.93
C MET A 377 -14.31 9.47 -3.14
N VAL A 378 -13.46 8.53 -3.55
CA VAL A 378 -12.03 8.78 -3.77
C VAL A 378 -11.82 9.72 -4.95
N ASN A 379 -12.56 9.53 -6.06
CA ASN A 379 -12.51 10.42 -7.23
C ASN A 379 -12.75 11.89 -6.84
N HIS A 380 -13.78 12.13 -6.04
CA HIS A 380 -14.18 13.46 -5.60
C HIS A 380 -13.25 14.03 -4.52
N ALA A 381 -12.75 13.20 -3.61
CA ALA A 381 -11.76 13.61 -2.62
C ALA A 381 -10.45 14.06 -3.29
N GLN A 382 -9.92 13.28 -4.23
CA GLN A 382 -8.74 13.63 -5.04
C GLN A 382 -8.97 14.92 -5.85
N SER A 383 -10.11 15.00 -6.55
CA SER A 383 -10.53 16.17 -7.32
C SER A 383 -10.48 17.47 -6.49
N SER A 384 -10.75 17.41 -5.18
CA SER A 384 -10.72 18.59 -4.31
C SER A 384 -9.34 19.26 -4.18
N TYR A 385 -8.25 18.54 -4.49
CA TYR A 385 -6.88 19.06 -4.44
C TYR A 385 -6.40 19.64 -5.77
N TYR A 386 -7.06 19.33 -6.88
CA TYR A 386 -6.60 19.72 -8.21
C TYR A 386 -6.50 21.22 -8.43
N GLN A 387 -7.40 22.01 -7.84
CA GLN A 387 -7.33 23.48 -7.96
C GLN A 387 -5.99 24.00 -7.42
N GLN A 388 -5.62 23.59 -6.20
CA GLN A 388 -4.40 24.01 -5.54
C GLN A 388 -3.15 23.50 -6.26
N LEU A 389 -3.18 22.27 -6.77
CA LEU A 389 -2.07 21.68 -7.53
C LEU A 389 -1.84 22.41 -8.87
N LEU A 390 -2.92 22.70 -9.60
CA LEU A 390 -2.86 23.42 -10.88
C LEU A 390 -2.38 24.86 -10.68
N GLU A 391 -2.85 25.55 -9.63
CA GLU A 391 -2.40 26.89 -9.29
C GLU A 391 -0.92 26.94 -8.89
N ALA A 392 -0.41 25.88 -8.24
CA ALA A 392 1.00 25.77 -7.89
C ALA A 392 1.91 25.46 -9.11
N GLY A 393 1.34 24.98 -10.22
CA GLY A 393 2.08 24.65 -11.44
C GLY A 393 2.27 23.15 -11.72
N VAL A 394 1.52 22.27 -11.06
CA VAL A 394 1.55 20.82 -11.35
C VAL A 394 0.86 20.54 -12.69
N HIS A 395 1.51 19.78 -13.57
CA HIS A 395 0.91 19.24 -14.79
C HIS A 395 0.14 17.96 -14.46
N ILE A 396 -1.19 18.03 -14.43
CA ILE A 396 -2.05 16.88 -14.15
C ILE A 396 -2.42 16.19 -15.46
N TRP A 397 -2.13 14.90 -15.57
CA TRP A 397 -2.34 14.07 -16.74
C TRP A 397 -3.38 12.99 -16.44
N GLU A 398 -4.52 13.04 -17.15
CA GLU A 398 -5.61 12.10 -17.02
C GLU A 398 -5.45 10.93 -18.01
N PHE A 399 -5.18 9.73 -17.46
CA PHE A 399 -5.10 8.48 -18.20
C PHE A 399 -6.49 8.05 -18.67
N PRO A 400 -6.66 7.67 -19.95
CA PRO A 400 -7.98 7.60 -20.59
C PRO A 400 -8.85 6.46 -20.09
N ALA A 401 -10.15 6.76 -19.88
CA ALA A 401 -11.16 5.73 -19.67
C ALA A 401 -11.38 4.87 -20.94
N PRO A 402 -11.80 3.59 -20.82
CA PRO A 402 -12.28 2.90 -19.62
C PRO A 402 -11.17 2.27 -18.77
N TYR A 403 -9.90 2.44 -19.14
CA TYR A 403 -8.79 1.90 -18.38
C TYR A 403 -8.63 2.61 -17.03
N ILE A 404 -8.28 1.85 -16.00
CA ILE A 404 -8.04 2.35 -14.66
C ILE A 404 -6.54 2.25 -14.40
N LEU A 405 -5.83 3.38 -14.51
CA LEU A 405 -4.42 3.44 -14.16
C LEU A 405 -4.28 3.15 -12.66
N HIS A 406 -3.66 2.03 -12.32
CA HIS A 406 -3.50 1.57 -10.95
C HIS A 406 -2.03 1.35 -10.58
N THR A 407 -1.11 1.56 -11.52
CA THR A 407 0.33 1.63 -11.25
C THR A 407 0.65 2.74 -10.24
N LYS A 408 1.58 2.47 -9.31
CA LYS A 408 2.01 3.44 -8.30
C LYS A 408 3.53 3.58 -8.29
N PHE A 409 4.01 4.76 -8.68
CA PHE A 409 5.42 5.09 -8.57
C PHE A 409 5.66 6.60 -8.46
N ALA A 410 6.84 6.97 -7.99
CA ALA A 410 7.39 8.32 -8.10
C ALA A 410 8.81 8.23 -8.68
N LEU A 411 9.19 9.16 -9.53
CA LEU A 411 10.55 9.31 -10.05
C LEU A 411 10.99 10.76 -9.90
N ALA A 412 12.17 10.98 -9.32
CA ALA A 412 12.86 12.26 -9.34
C ALA A 412 14.04 12.17 -10.29
N ASP A 413 14.12 13.12 -11.21
CA ASP A 413 15.21 13.35 -12.17
C ASP A 413 15.64 12.09 -12.95
N PRO A 414 14.70 11.32 -13.56
CA PRO A 414 14.98 9.99 -14.13
C PRO A 414 16.08 9.97 -15.22
N GLN A 415 16.31 11.10 -15.89
CA GLN A 415 17.30 11.27 -16.95
C GLN A 415 18.70 11.61 -16.45
N THR A 416 18.89 11.69 -15.14
CA THR A 416 20.14 12.15 -14.52
C THR A 416 20.82 11.04 -13.72
N GLN A 417 22.09 11.27 -13.36
CA GLN A 417 22.81 10.36 -12.46
C GLN A 417 22.32 10.42 -11.00
N GLU A 418 21.53 11.42 -10.65
CA GLU A 418 20.95 11.59 -9.31
C GLU A 418 19.52 11.02 -9.23
N ALA A 419 19.09 10.26 -10.25
CA ALA A 419 17.76 9.70 -10.32
C ALA A 419 17.45 8.79 -9.12
N VAL A 420 16.28 8.99 -8.54
CA VAL A 420 15.73 8.11 -7.50
C VAL A 420 14.27 7.82 -7.79
N GLY A 421 13.80 6.65 -7.37
CA GLY A 421 12.44 6.22 -7.59
C GLY A 421 11.85 5.48 -6.41
N VAL A 422 10.52 5.49 -6.33
CA VAL A 422 9.74 4.61 -5.46
C VAL A 422 8.69 3.91 -6.30
N VAL A 423 8.54 2.60 -6.15
CA VAL A 423 7.50 1.81 -6.85
C VAL A 423 6.97 0.71 -5.95
N GLY A 424 5.66 0.44 -5.98
CA GLY A 424 5.09 -0.63 -5.16
C GLY A 424 3.58 -0.59 -5.02
N SER A 425 3.10 -0.97 -3.83
CA SER A 425 1.67 -1.08 -3.55
C SER A 425 1.03 0.20 -2.98
N SER A 426 1.85 1.14 -2.50
CA SER A 426 1.39 2.37 -1.85
C SER A 426 0.80 3.38 -2.82
N ASN A 427 -0.42 3.85 -2.52
CA ASN A 427 -0.93 5.09 -3.10
C ASN A 427 -0.26 6.31 -2.46
N MET A 428 -0.48 7.48 -3.06
CA MET A 428 -0.13 8.77 -2.47
C MET A 428 -1.35 9.35 -1.74
N ASP A 429 -1.91 8.56 -0.83
CA ASP A 429 -3.08 8.92 -0.03
C ASP A 429 -2.86 8.68 1.47
N ILE A 430 -3.65 9.37 2.29
CA ILE A 430 -3.57 9.29 3.77
C ILE A 430 -3.71 7.85 4.27
N ARG A 431 -4.51 7.00 3.59
CA ARG A 431 -4.72 5.60 4.01
C ARG A 431 -3.47 4.77 3.79
N SER A 432 -2.83 4.85 2.63
CA SER A 432 -1.59 4.12 2.32
C SER A 432 -0.41 4.57 3.19
N PHE A 433 -0.43 5.81 3.71
CA PHE A 433 0.60 6.28 4.64
C PHE A 433 0.37 5.88 6.09
N SER A 434 -0.88 5.88 6.57
CA SER A 434 -1.17 5.76 8.01
C SER A 434 -1.98 4.51 8.42
N LEU A 435 -2.75 3.91 7.52
CA LEU A 435 -3.69 2.81 7.86
C LEU A 435 -3.39 1.48 7.16
N ASN A 436 -3.07 1.49 5.88
CA ASN A 436 -2.87 0.26 5.12
C ASN A 436 -1.44 -0.25 5.32
N TYR A 437 -1.29 -1.57 5.37
CA TYR A 437 0.02 -2.17 5.20
C TYR A 437 0.39 -2.12 3.72
N GLU A 438 1.54 -1.52 3.40
CA GLU A 438 2.05 -1.40 2.03
C GLU A 438 3.48 -1.94 1.96
N SER A 439 3.94 -2.20 0.73
CA SER A 439 5.33 -2.49 0.41
C SER A 439 5.74 -1.74 -0.85
N SER A 440 6.85 -1.00 -0.75
CA SER A 440 7.44 -0.25 -1.85
C SER A 440 8.94 -0.55 -1.96
N LEU A 441 9.50 -0.35 -3.14
CA LEU A 441 10.95 -0.37 -3.37
C LEU A 441 11.41 1.06 -3.60
N PHE A 442 12.33 1.52 -2.76
CA PHE A 442 13.10 2.74 -3.00
C PHE A 442 14.32 2.37 -3.85
N VAL A 443 14.50 3.00 -5.01
CA VAL A 443 15.50 2.64 -6.03
C VAL A 443 16.39 3.84 -6.28
N THR A 444 17.71 3.62 -6.27
CA THR A 444 18.69 4.72 -6.39
C THR A 444 19.64 4.56 -7.57
N ALA A 445 19.64 3.39 -8.20
CA ALA A 445 20.43 3.12 -9.40
C ALA A 445 19.90 1.86 -10.11
N GLY A 446 20.16 1.78 -11.42
CA GLY A 446 19.98 0.57 -12.23
C GLY A 446 18.90 0.70 -13.31
N SER A 447 18.57 -0.43 -13.94
CA SER A 447 17.62 -0.50 -15.07
C SER A 447 16.18 -0.12 -14.73
N LEU A 448 15.73 -0.32 -13.49
CA LEU A 448 14.33 -0.12 -13.11
C LEU A 448 13.90 1.34 -13.21
N ILE A 449 14.79 2.30 -12.93
CA ILE A 449 14.50 3.73 -13.13
C ILE A 449 14.17 3.99 -14.60
N ARG A 450 14.95 3.42 -15.53
CA ARG A 450 14.72 3.57 -16.98
C ARG A 450 13.43 2.86 -17.43
N ASP A 451 13.15 1.69 -16.88
CA ASP A 451 11.90 0.97 -17.18
C ASP A 451 10.67 1.77 -16.74
N LEU A 452 10.73 2.37 -15.54
CA LEU A 452 9.66 3.21 -14.99
C LEU A 452 9.54 4.54 -15.74
N GLU A 453 10.64 5.14 -16.16
CA GLU A 453 10.63 6.33 -17.01
C GLU A 453 9.93 6.05 -18.34
N LYS A 454 10.33 4.98 -19.03
CA LYS A 454 9.69 4.57 -20.28
C LYS A 454 8.21 4.26 -20.09
N LEU A 455 7.85 3.65 -18.96
CA LEU A 455 6.46 3.43 -18.59
C LEU A 455 5.70 4.76 -18.41
N ALA A 456 6.30 5.74 -17.72
CA ALA A 456 5.74 7.07 -17.56
C ALA A 456 5.54 7.77 -18.89
N GLU A 457 6.52 7.73 -19.79
CA GLU A 457 6.43 8.31 -21.14
C GLU A 457 5.26 7.70 -21.93
N ASN A 458 5.10 6.37 -21.87
CA ASN A 458 3.98 5.69 -22.51
C ASN A 458 2.62 6.13 -21.92
N TYR A 459 2.55 6.30 -20.61
CA TYR A 459 1.33 6.78 -19.95
C TYR A 459 1.03 8.24 -20.31
N LEU A 460 2.03 9.11 -20.31
CA LEU A 460 1.91 10.51 -20.71
C LEU A 460 1.45 10.65 -22.17
N ALA A 461 2.02 9.85 -23.08
CA ALA A 461 1.71 9.90 -24.51
C ALA A 461 0.24 9.64 -24.86
N VAL A 462 -0.48 8.88 -24.03
CA VAL A 462 -1.91 8.58 -24.20
C VAL A 462 -2.81 9.38 -23.27
N SER A 463 -2.23 10.10 -22.31
CA SER A 463 -2.97 10.88 -21.32
C SER A 463 -3.32 12.25 -21.85
N ARG A 464 -4.36 12.84 -21.26
CA ARG A 464 -4.79 14.20 -21.56
C ARG A 464 -4.44 15.13 -20.41
N GLU A 465 -3.78 16.25 -20.71
CA GLU A 465 -3.54 17.29 -19.71
C GLU A 465 -4.85 17.93 -19.22
N LEU A 466 -4.99 18.07 -17.90
CA LEU A 466 -6.07 18.79 -17.25
C LEU A 466 -5.63 20.23 -17.01
N THR A 467 -6.04 21.14 -17.89
CA THR A 467 -5.67 22.56 -17.76
C THR A 467 -6.53 23.30 -16.73
N PRO A 468 -6.06 24.42 -16.13
CA PRO A 468 -6.86 25.28 -15.27
C PRO A 468 -8.18 25.73 -15.90
N GLU A 469 -8.18 26.04 -17.21
CA GLU A 469 -9.38 26.48 -17.94
C GLU A 469 -10.42 25.37 -18.01
N ARG A 470 -9.98 24.13 -18.29
CA ARG A 470 -10.87 22.97 -18.30
C ARG A 470 -11.40 22.68 -16.91
N TRP A 471 -10.53 22.73 -15.91
CA TRP A 471 -10.89 22.50 -14.52
C TRP A 471 -11.95 23.50 -14.05
N ASN A 472 -11.79 24.78 -14.38
CA ASN A 472 -12.71 25.86 -13.99
C ASN A 472 -14.08 25.80 -14.68
N ARG A 473 -14.26 25.03 -15.76
CA ARG A 473 -15.57 24.81 -16.41
C ARG A 473 -16.47 23.83 -15.65
N ARG A 474 -15.98 23.16 -14.60
CA ARG A 474 -16.77 22.19 -13.84
C ARG A 474 -17.99 22.86 -13.16
N PRO A 475 -19.17 22.21 -13.18
CA PRO A 475 -20.39 22.79 -12.63
C PRO A 475 -20.34 22.90 -11.11
N TRP A 476 -21.08 23.86 -10.55
CA TRP A 476 -21.05 24.18 -9.11
C TRP A 476 -21.39 22.98 -8.22
N TYR A 477 -22.33 22.11 -8.64
CA TYR A 477 -22.73 20.93 -7.87
C TYR A 477 -21.56 19.93 -7.74
N ARG A 478 -20.75 19.78 -8.80
CA ARG A 478 -19.55 18.92 -8.74
C ARG A 478 -18.55 19.49 -7.75
N ARG A 479 -18.33 20.82 -7.75
CA ARG A 479 -17.45 21.49 -6.78
C ARG A 479 -17.90 21.26 -5.34
N TYR A 480 -19.20 21.36 -5.09
CA TYR A 480 -19.75 21.09 -3.76
C TYR A 480 -19.50 19.65 -3.33
N VAL A 481 -19.76 18.67 -4.20
CA VAL A 481 -19.48 17.25 -3.92
C VAL A 481 -17.98 17.01 -3.68
N ASP A 482 -17.10 17.57 -4.50
CA ASP A 482 -15.64 17.47 -4.32
C ASP A 482 -15.24 17.98 -2.92
N ASN A 483 -15.73 19.14 -2.52
CA ASN A 483 -15.44 19.74 -1.21
C ASN A 483 -15.99 18.92 -0.04
N VAL A 484 -17.19 18.37 -0.15
CA VAL A 484 -17.76 17.49 0.88
C VAL A 484 -16.95 16.20 0.99
N MET A 485 -16.56 15.61 -0.14
CA MET A 485 -15.77 14.37 -0.17
C MET A 485 -14.35 14.58 0.37
N LYS A 486 -13.79 15.80 0.28
CA LYS A 486 -12.54 16.15 0.97
C LYS A 486 -12.60 15.88 2.47
N LEU A 487 -13.74 16.10 3.14
CA LEU A 487 -13.88 15.85 4.58
C LEU A 487 -13.75 14.37 4.94
N THR A 488 -14.00 13.47 3.98
CA THR A 488 -13.88 12.03 4.20
C THR A 488 -12.42 11.57 4.32
N SER A 489 -11.46 12.37 3.84
CA SER A 489 -10.03 12.08 4.02
C SER A 489 -9.55 12.34 5.45
N ALA A 490 -10.20 13.27 6.18
CA ALA A 490 -9.89 13.55 7.58
C ALA A 490 -10.43 12.50 8.57
N LEU A 491 -11.38 11.66 8.12
CA LEU A 491 -11.95 10.54 8.88
C LEU A 491 -11.13 9.24 8.72
N GLN A 492 -10.17 9.23 7.81
CA GLN A 492 -9.22 8.16 7.56
C GLN A 492 -7.96 8.44 8.40
#